data_AF-A0A8C2JM92-F1
#
_entry.id   AF-A0A8C2JM92-F1
#
_cell.length_a   1.000
_cell.length_b   1.000
_cell.length_c   1.000
_cell.angle_alpha   90.00
_cell.angle_beta   90.00
_cell.angle_gamma   90.00
#
_symmetry.space_group_name_H-M   'P 1'
#
loop_
_entity.id
_entity.type
_entity.pdbx_description
1 polymer ?
#
loop_
_entity_poly.entity_id
_entity_poly.type
_entity_poly.pdbx_seq_one_letter_code
_entity_poly.pdbx_strand_id
1 'polypeptide(L)' 'MAEKFNCHYCRDNLQGKKYVQKDGHHCCLKCFDKFCANTCVECRKPISADSKEVHYKNRYWHDTCFRCSKCLQPLAS' A
#
# COMPACT_ATOMS: atom_id res chain seq x y z
N MET A 1 -25.58 -3.63 17.79
CA MET A 1 -25.60 -3.00 16.45
C MET A 1 -24.37 -3.48 15.70
N ALA A 2 -24.51 -4.08 14.51
CA ALA A 2 -23.36 -4.55 13.75
C ALA A 2 -22.72 -3.34 13.05
N GLU A 3 -21.54 -2.92 13.51
CA GLU A 3 -20.76 -1.91 12.80
C GLU A 3 -20.53 -2.37 11.35
N LYS A 4 -20.95 -1.55 10.39
CA LYS A 4 -20.85 -1.89 8.97
C LYS A 4 -19.39 -1.80 8.53
N PHE A 5 -18.72 -2.94 8.62
CA PHE A 5 -17.31 -3.09 8.31
C PHE A 5 -17.09 -3.37 6.81
N ASN A 6 -17.51 -2.44 5.96
CA ASN A 6 -17.48 -2.59 4.50
C ASN A 6 -16.45 -1.65 3.85
N CYS A 7 -15.91 -2.07 2.71
CA CYS A 7 -14.99 -1.25 1.92
C CYS A 7 -15.68 0.03 1.43
N HIS A 8 -15.02 1.17 1.57
CA HIS A 8 -15.54 2.45 1.09
C HIS A 8 -15.81 2.47 -0.42
N TYR A 9 -14.93 1.86 -1.22
CA TYR A 9 -15.04 1.90 -2.69
C TYR A 9 -15.97 0.84 -3.27
N CYS A 10 -15.79 -0.43 -2.89
CA CYS A 10 -16.55 -1.54 -3.48
C CYS A 10 -17.70 -2.04 -2.60
N ARG A 11 -17.85 -1.52 -1.36
CA ARG A 11 -18.83 -1.97 -0.36
C ARG A 11 -18.76 -3.46 0.02
N ASP A 12 -17.68 -4.14 -0.34
CA ASP A 12 -17.42 -5.52 0.04
C ASP A 12 -17.23 -5.65 1.56
N ASN A 13 -17.73 -6.74 2.15
CA ASN A 13 -17.57 -7.01 3.57
C ASN A 13 -16.10 -7.32 3.89
N LEU A 14 -15.52 -6.51 4.79
CA LEU A 14 -14.13 -6.62 5.23
C LEU A 14 -13.95 -7.49 6.48
N GLN A 15 -15.03 -7.99 7.09
CA GLN A 15 -14.92 -8.90 8.24
C GLN A 15 -14.06 -10.12 7.88
N GLY A 16 -13.04 -10.38 8.72
CA GLY A 16 -12.09 -11.47 8.52
C GLY A 16 -11.12 -11.30 7.35
N LYS A 17 -11.12 -10.15 6.65
CA LYS A 17 -10.21 -9.85 5.56
C LYS A 17 -9.21 -8.77 5.96
N LYS A 18 -8.07 -8.73 5.28
CA LYS A 18 -7.13 -7.61 5.40
C LYS A 18 -7.74 -6.36 4.75
N TYR A 19 -7.59 -5.22 5.42
CA TYR A 19 -8.02 -3.92 4.96
C TYR A 19 -7.07 -2.85 5.49
N VAL A 20 -7.19 -1.65 4.94
CA VAL A 20 -6.45 -0.46 5.37
C VAL A 20 -7.43 0.63 5.75
N GLN A 21 -7.12 1.34 6.83
CA GLN A 21 -7.88 2.50 7.26
C GLN A 21 -7.15 3.76 6.77
N LYS A 22 -7.83 4.56 5.94
CA LYS A 22 -7.30 5.81 5.40
C LYS A 22 -8.35 6.89 5.58
N ASP A 23 -7.97 8.00 6.21
CA ASP A 23 -8.87 9.15 6.48
C ASP A 23 -10.19 8.73 7.16
N GLY A 24 -10.13 7.80 8.13
CA GLY A 24 -11.29 7.29 8.85
C GLY A 24 -12.15 6.27 8.09
N HIS A 25 -11.79 5.92 6.85
CA HIS A 25 -12.54 4.97 6.02
C HIS A 25 -11.79 3.64 5.86
N HIS A 26 -12.54 2.53 5.87
CA HIS A 26 -11.99 1.20 5.64
C HIS A 26 -11.96 0.87 4.14
N CYS A 27 -10.83 0.40 3.64
CA CYS A 27 -10.65 0.06 2.23
C CYS A 27 -10.03 -1.34 2.10
N CYS A 28 -10.59 -2.21 1.26
CA CYS A 28 -9.97 -3.50 1.00
C CYS A 28 -8.62 -3.32 0.28
N LEU A 29 -7.70 -4.27 0.44
CA LEU A 29 -6.39 -4.20 -0.20
C LEU A 29 -6.47 -4.03 -1.73
N LYS A 30 -7.47 -4.64 -2.39
CA LYS A 30 -7.69 -4.51 -3.83
C LYS A 30 -8.05 -3.08 -4.25
N CYS A 31 -8.96 -2.45 -3.52
CA CYS A 31 -9.35 -1.07 -3.80
C CYS A 31 -8.24 -0.11 -3.42
N PHE A 32 -7.50 -0.38 -2.34
CA PHE A 32 -6.34 0.42 -2.00
C PHE A 32 -5.28 0.35 -3.11
N ASP A 33 -4.91 -0.85 -3.57
CA ASP A 33 -3.94 -1.04 -4.65
C ASP A 33 -4.35 -0.31 -5.94
N LYS A 34 -5.66 -0.29 -6.24
CA LYS A 34 -6.20 0.33 -7.45
C LYS A 34 -6.34 1.85 -7.39
N PHE A 35 -6.75 2.40 -6.23
CA PHE A 35 -7.17 3.80 -6.11
C PHE A 35 -6.25 4.64 -5.22
N CYS A 36 -5.52 4.03 -4.30
CA CYS A 36 -4.78 4.71 -3.24
C CYS A 36 -3.30 4.38 -3.17
N ALA A 37 -2.85 3.27 -3.76
CA ALA A 37 -1.48 2.81 -3.64
C ALA A 37 -0.50 3.74 -4.36
N ASN A 38 0.61 4.00 -3.69
CA ASN A 38 1.70 4.75 -4.28
C ASN A 38 2.40 3.91 -5.34
N THR A 39 2.90 4.55 -6.39
CA THR A 39 3.62 3.84 -7.46
C THR A 39 5.12 3.81 -7.15
N CYS A 40 5.70 2.62 -7.16
CA CYS A 40 7.14 2.44 -6.98
C CYS A 40 7.89 3.06 -8.17
N VAL A 41 8.86 3.92 -7.89
CA VAL A 41 9.64 4.62 -8.92
C VAL A 41 10.53 3.67 -9.71
N GLU A 42 11.08 2.62 -9.09
CA GLU A 42 11.99 1.66 -9.74
C GLU A 42 11.25 0.69 -10.65
N CYS A 43 10.26 -0.03 -10.12
CA CYS A 43 9.59 -1.09 -10.87
C CYS A 43 8.29 -0.64 -11.56
N ARG A 44 7.85 0.61 -11.32
CA ARG A 44 6.62 1.21 -11.88
C ARG A 44 5.33 0.46 -11.54
N LYS A 45 5.35 -0.36 -10.49
CA LYS A 45 4.18 -1.09 -9.98
C LYS A 45 3.60 -0.39 -8.74
N PRO A 46 2.29 -0.50 -8.51
CA PRO A 46 1.69 -0.03 -7.25
C PRO A 46 2.31 -0.76 -6.04
N ILE A 47 2.44 -0.03 -4.94
CA ILE A 47 2.91 -0.53 -3.66
C ILE A 47 1.68 -0.94 -2.87
N SER A 48 1.38 -2.24 -2.91
CA SER A 48 0.29 -2.86 -2.17
C SER A 48 0.35 -2.46 -0.70
N ALA A 49 -0.81 -2.26 -0.08
CA ALA A 49 -0.92 -1.98 1.36
C ALA A 49 -0.29 -3.08 2.26
N ASP A 50 -0.12 -4.30 1.74
CA ASP A 50 0.53 -5.41 2.45
C ASP A 50 2.06 -5.41 2.31
N SER A 51 2.61 -4.56 1.43
CA SER A 51 4.04 -4.42 1.21
C SER A 51 4.60 -3.24 2.01
N LYS A 52 5.85 -3.37 2.46
CA LYS A 52 6.57 -2.25 3.07
C LYS A 52 6.88 -1.20 2.01
N GLU A 53 6.36 0.01 2.19
CA GLU A 53 6.73 1.15 1.38
C GLU A 53 7.87 1.93 2.03
N VAL A 54 8.75 2.46 1.20
CA VAL A 54 9.79 3.41 1.59
C VAL A 54 9.46 4.74 0.94
N HIS A 55 9.33 5.77 1.78
CA HIS A 55 9.12 7.14 1.35
C HIS A 55 10.43 7.93 1.52
N TYR A 56 10.98 8.43 0.41
CA TYR A 56 12.19 9.24 0.42
C TYR A 56 12.12 10.36 -0.62
N LYS A 57 12.45 11.61 -0.24
CA LYS A 57 12.41 12.78 -1.15
C LYS A 57 11.11 12.85 -1.99
N ASN A 58 9.96 12.68 -1.35
CA ASN A 58 8.64 12.79 -1.99
C ASN A 58 8.37 11.75 -3.10
N ARG A 59 9.06 10.61 -3.01
CA ARG A 59 8.95 9.47 -3.93
C ARG A 59 8.79 8.19 -3.13
N TYR A 60 8.22 7.18 -3.78
CA TYR A 60 7.84 5.92 -3.14
C TYR A 60 8.52 4.74 -3.81
N TRP A 61 8.91 3.76 -3.01
CA TRP A 61 9.52 2.52 -3.44
C TRP A 61 8.99 1.35 -2.62
N HIS A 62 8.99 0.15 -3.19
CA HIS A 62 8.99 -1.06 -2.37
C HIS A 62 10.29 -1.11 -1.55
N ASP A 63 10.26 -1.68 -0.35
CA ASP A 63 11.46 -1.90 0.47
C ASP A 63 12.58 -2.63 -0.31
N THR A 64 12.21 -3.65 -1.08
CA THR A 64 13.11 -4.41 -1.95
C THR A 64 13.64 -3.63 -3.16
N CYS A 65 12.91 -2.59 -3.57
CA CYS A 65 13.30 -1.71 -4.68
C CYS A 65 14.18 -0.55 -4.21
N PHE A 66 14.13 -0.16 -2.94
CA PHE A 66 14.93 0.93 -2.40
C PHE A 66 16.36 0.49 -2.11
N ARG A 67 17.15 0.33 -3.17
CA ARG A 67 18.52 -0.18 -3.14
C ARG A 67 19.48 0.71 -3.91
N CYS A 68 20.76 0.65 -3.55
CA CYS A 68 21.81 1.40 -4.24
C CYS A 68 22.00 0.89 -5.67
N SER A 69 21.92 1.76 -6.68
CA SER A 69 22.13 1.34 -8.08
C SER A 69 23.54 0.85 -8.38
N LYS A 70 24.53 1.12 -7.51
CA LYS A 70 25.93 0.66 -7.69
C LYS A 70 26.20 -0.70 -7.08
N CYS A 71 25.77 -0.94 -5.83
CA CYS A 71 26.06 -2.18 -5.10
C CYS A 71 24.82 -3.07 -4.87
N LEU A 72 23.63 -2.63 -5.30
CA LEU A 72 22.34 -3.31 -5.14
C LEU A 72 21.94 -3.64 -3.69
N GLN A 73 22.65 -3.09 -2.71
CA GLN A 73 22.31 -3.25 -1.30
C GLN A 73 21.09 -2.39 -0.92
N PRO A 74 20.22 -2.89 -0.03
CA PRO A 74 19.07 -2.14 0.46
C PRO A 74 19.54 -0.89 1.22
N LEU A 75 18.90 0.25 0.94
CA LEU A 75 19.20 1.54 1.58
C LEU A 75 18.27 1.84 2.76
N ALA A 76 17.18 1.09 2.90
CA ALA A 76 16.31 1.14 4.06
C ALA A 76 16.84 0.15 5.10
N SER A 77 17.38 0.66 6.20
CA SER A 77 17.80 -0.10 7.38
C SER A 77 17.14 0.46 8.63
#